data_AF-A0A0N4Y4S8-F1
#
_entry.id   AF-A0A0N4Y4S8-F1
#
_cell.length_a   1.000
_cell.length_b   1.000
_cell.length_c   1.000
_cell.angle_alpha   90.00
_cell.angle_beta   90.00
_cell.angle_gamma   90.00
#
_symmetry.space_group_name_H-M   'P 1'
#
loop_
_entity.id
_entity.type
_entity.pdbx_description
1 polymer ?
#
loop_
_entity_poly.entity_id
_entity_poly.type
_entity_poly.pdbx_seq_one_letter_code
_entity_poly.pdbx_strand_id
1 'polypeptide(L)'
;MTATNPAEALERLQKARQIFTEINMNLREFRTNSKEVNDRIPPDKLSKSTVPKVLGLKWNSAEDTITITCCYPDKTTITKRTVSEQISSIYDPLGWLTRLTLNAKLFQQNIWKFNYKWDEELSKAHQNEWKRILARSHGFTKNIIRKVSSGTIISTTRLVAFADASRQAMTACVYVVNNGGQELLVAKSKLPPIKNNFTIPKLEMNALTLAARLAHNTVRTLESQLCVKSITIYSDSEVALAWLASSDISNKAGVLVKDTTRHDDMIRKGIEVKFGHVNTDLNPAYCATRGLERRPRNTSMVEWTFVHCKQLRSVARRLILADRKSFDEVGQVEMQRNIMHTTAANQQDSVKEILNWKRYSSVNHAVSVFSYALRWLNRIISRVQPDLRDSILEHILQLKKRHDDELPTVPERRDALTLLIRIYQQVHVEKNIEPSKYRLIPFQDTNGLIRCRGRLRNSELSDECKQPIL
;
A
#
# COMPACT_ATOMS: atom_id res chain seq x y z
N MET A 1 29.19 13.23 11.67
CA MET A 1 30.19 14.02 10.92
C MET A 1 31.03 13.05 10.10
N THR A 2 31.14 13.25 8.79
CA THR A 2 32.05 12.49 7.91
C THR A 2 33.27 13.35 7.59
N ALA A 3 34.34 12.79 7.05
CA ALA A 3 35.49 13.53 6.52
C ALA A 3 36.15 12.71 5.41
N THR A 4 36.73 13.37 4.42
CA THR A 4 37.37 12.71 3.28
C THR A 4 38.82 12.33 3.57
N ASN A 5 39.47 13.05 4.48
CA ASN A 5 40.86 12.83 4.88
C ASN A 5 41.09 13.13 6.38
N PRO A 6 42.22 12.67 6.96
CA PRO A 6 42.53 12.87 8.38
C PRO A 6 42.62 14.35 8.81
N ALA A 7 43.17 15.23 7.98
CA ALA A 7 43.31 16.66 8.30
C ALA A 7 41.94 17.33 8.45
N GLU A 8 41.05 17.10 7.48
CA GLU A 8 39.66 17.58 7.53
C GLU A 8 38.91 17.02 8.76
N ALA A 9 39.15 15.75 9.11
CA ALA A 9 38.53 15.16 10.29
C ALA A 9 38.94 15.89 11.58
N LEU A 10 40.23 16.20 11.74
CA LEU A 10 40.76 16.92 12.90
C LEU A 10 40.23 18.36 12.97
N GLU A 11 40.21 19.06 11.84
CA GLU A 11 39.64 20.41 11.76
C GLU A 11 38.17 20.42 12.19
N ARG A 12 37.36 19.47 11.70
CA ARG A 12 35.95 19.39 12.07
C ARG A 12 35.76 19.01 13.54
N LEU A 13 36.62 18.14 14.10
CA LEU A 13 36.62 17.82 15.53
C LEU A 13 36.90 19.07 16.39
N GLN A 14 37.89 19.89 16.00
CA GLN A 14 38.21 21.14 16.67
C GLN A 14 37.04 22.13 16.61
N LYS A 15 36.48 22.36 15.42
CA LYS A 15 35.31 23.23 15.23
C LYS A 15 34.11 22.78 16.08
N ALA A 16 33.81 21.47 16.11
CA ALA A 16 32.72 20.96 16.94
C ALA A 16 32.96 21.25 18.43
N ARG A 17 34.18 21.08 18.92
CA ARG A 17 34.51 21.42 20.31
C ARG A 17 34.33 22.91 20.59
N GLN A 18 34.79 23.77 19.69
CA GLN A 18 34.65 25.21 19.84
C GLN A 18 33.18 25.60 19.94
N ILE A 19 32.34 25.17 18.99
CA ILE A 19 30.89 25.46 18.97
C ILE A 19 30.23 25.00 20.28
N PHE A 20 30.53 23.79 20.74
CA PHE A 20 29.95 23.26 21.99
C PHE A 20 30.43 24.04 23.22
N THR A 21 31.68 24.50 23.23
CA THR A 21 32.23 25.33 24.31
C THR A 21 31.56 26.71 24.34
N GLU A 22 31.32 27.33 23.18
CA GLU A 22 30.64 28.62 23.07
C GLU A 22 29.21 28.59 23.63
N ILE A 23 28.51 27.46 23.50
CA ILE A 23 27.17 27.25 24.10
C ILE A 23 27.22 26.62 25.50
N ASN A 24 28.39 26.61 26.14
CA ASN A 24 28.62 26.08 27.48
C ASN A 24 28.22 24.59 27.65
N MET A 25 28.39 23.80 26.60
CA MET A 25 28.14 22.36 26.59
C MET A 25 29.45 21.57 26.47
N ASN A 26 29.66 20.61 27.36
CA ASN A 26 30.84 19.75 27.33
C ASN A 26 30.67 18.59 26.33
N LEU A 27 31.38 18.66 25.20
CA LEU A 27 31.48 17.56 24.25
C LEU A 27 32.47 16.51 24.77
N ARG A 28 31.96 15.33 25.14
CA ARG A 28 32.67 14.34 25.97
C ARG A 28 33.73 13.55 25.23
N GLU A 29 33.30 12.65 24.33
CA GLU A 29 34.17 11.65 23.71
C GLU A 29 34.02 11.63 22.20
N PHE A 30 35.12 11.29 21.51
CA PHE A 30 35.17 11.05 20.08
C PHE A 30 35.72 9.66 19.78
N ARG A 31 35.30 9.13 18.64
CA ARG A 31 35.87 7.92 18.04
C ARG A 31 35.75 8.04 16.53
N THR A 32 36.83 7.68 15.82
CA THR A 32 36.85 7.64 14.35
C THR A 32 37.28 6.27 13.87
N ASN A 33 37.07 5.99 12.57
CA ASN A 33 37.60 4.81 11.89
C ASN A 33 39.05 4.96 11.41
N SER A 34 39.69 6.12 11.66
CA SER A 34 41.09 6.35 11.31
C SER A 34 41.97 6.24 12.56
N LYS A 35 42.95 5.34 12.53
CA LYS A 35 43.94 5.23 13.59
C LYS A 35 44.73 6.54 13.77
N GLU A 36 45.18 7.13 12.66
CA GLU A 36 45.92 8.40 12.67
C GLU A 36 45.14 9.53 13.36
N VAL A 37 43.84 9.64 13.11
CA VAL A 37 43.00 10.67 13.75
C VAL A 37 42.81 10.34 15.23
N ASN A 38 42.57 9.08 15.59
CA ASN A 38 42.40 8.66 16.97
C ASN A 38 43.66 8.91 17.82
N ASP A 39 44.85 8.71 17.25
CA ASP A 39 46.14 8.91 17.94
C ASP A 39 46.40 10.40 18.27
N ARG A 40 45.74 11.32 17.56
CA ARG A 40 45.83 12.78 17.77
C ARG A 40 44.72 13.33 18.68
N ILE A 41 43.77 12.52 19.11
CA ILE A 41 42.72 12.92 20.06
C ILE A 41 43.28 12.76 21.48
N PRO A 42 43.12 13.76 22.37
CA PRO A 42 43.52 13.64 23.76
C PRO A 42 42.94 12.39 24.45
N PRO A 43 43.70 11.63 25.26
CA PRO A 43 43.24 10.38 25.86
C PRO A 43 41.97 10.50 26.71
N ASP A 44 41.75 11.65 27.36
CA ASP A 44 40.55 11.97 28.15
C ASP A 44 39.30 12.23 27.28
N LYS A 45 39.50 12.48 25.98
CA LYS A 45 38.45 12.74 24.99
C LYS A 45 38.28 11.62 23.97
N LEU A 46 39.14 10.60 24.00
CA LEU A 46 39.00 9.43 23.16
C LEU A 46 38.06 8.44 23.84
N SER A 47 37.03 7.98 23.13
CA SER A 47 36.12 6.99 23.70
C SER A 47 36.89 5.72 24.06
N LYS A 48 36.59 5.11 25.20
CA LYS A 48 37.24 3.85 25.60
C LYS A 48 36.73 2.66 24.78
N SER A 49 35.47 2.72 24.33
CA SER A 49 34.87 1.67 23.50
C SER A 49 35.32 1.82 22.05
N THR A 50 35.70 0.72 21.41
CA THR A 50 35.91 0.62 19.95
C THR A 50 34.61 0.33 19.21
N VAL A 51 33.55 0.00 19.94
CA VAL A 51 32.20 -0.32 19.43
C VAL A 51 31.14 0.59 20.08
N PRO A 52 31.20 1.91 19.89
CA PRO A 52 30.17 2.82 20.42
C PRO A 52 28.81 2.57 19.76
N LYS A 53 27.73 3.04 20.42
CA LYS A 53 26.39 3.08 19.81
C LYS A 53 26.18 4.42 19.11
N VAL A 54 25.75 4.38 17.85
CA VAL A 54 25.39 5.55 17.04
C VAL A 54 23.93 5.40 16.61
N LEU A 55 23.08 6.35 17.03
CA LEU A 55 21.63 6.30 16.79
C LEU A 55 20.96 4.99 17.25
N GLY A 56 21.52 4.33 18.27
CA GLY A 56 21.02 3.05 18.79
C GLY A 56 21.63 1.79 18.15
N LEU A 57 22.39 1.92 17.06
CA LEU A 57 23.10 0.82 16.41
C LEU A 57 24.55 0.74 16.88
N LYS A 58 25.12 -0.46 17.02
CA LYS A 58 26.53 -0.63 17.35
C LYS A 58 27.38 -0.35 16.12
N TRP A 59 28.39 0.51 16.24
CA TRP A 59 29.33 0.82 15.17
C TRP A 59 30.73 0.34 15.57
N ASN A 60 31.27 -0.64 14.86
CA ASN A 60 32.66 -1.04 14.99
C ASN A 60 33.54 -0.03 14.24
N SER A 61 34.27 0.78 15.01
CA SER A 61 35.13 1.82 14.43
C SER A 61 36.34 1.25 13.67
N ALA A 62 36.86 0.09 14.04
CA ALA A 62 38.05 -0.48 13.40
C ALA A 62 37.75 -1.02 12.00
N GLU A 63 36.63 -1.72 11.85
CA GLU A 63 36.19 -2.31 10.57
C GLU A 63 35.27 -1.37 9.76
N ASP A 64 34.86 -0.26 10.36
CA ASP A 64 33.84 0.66 9.85
C ASP A 64 32.51 -0.04 9.49
N THR A 65 32.07 -0.94 10.36
CA THR A 65 30.82 -1.71 10.19
C THR A 65 29.76 -1.34 11.22
N ILE A 66 28.50 -1.35 10.81
CA ILE A 66 27.33 -1.25 11.69
C ILE A 66 26.81 -2.65 11.94
N THR A 67 26.62 -3.00 13.21
CA THR A 67 25.98 -4.25 13.61
C THR A 67 24.49 -4.04 13.82
N ILE A 68 23.69 -4.82 13.11
CA ILE A 68 22.23 -4.86 13.26
C ILE A 68 21.86 -6.15 13.96
N THR A 69 20.92 -6.04 14.90
CA THR A 69 20.47 -7.14 15.73
C THR A 69 18.95 -7.25 15.72
N CYS A 70 18.43 -8.47 15.60
CA CYS A 70 17.03 -8.77 15.87
C CYS A 70 16.95 -9.52 17.22
N CYS A 71 16.82 -8.77 18.31
CA CYS A 71 16.71 -9.34 19.65
C CYS A 71 15.48 -8.76 20.34
N TYR A 72 14.57 -9.64 20.74
CA TYR A 72 13.33 -9.28 21.43
C TYR A 72 13.54 -9.42 22.94
N PRO A 73 13.11 -8.45 23.77
CA PRO A 73 13.21 -8.58 25.22
C PRO A 73 12.30 -9.72 25.70
N ASP A 74 12.75 -10.48 26.69
CA ASP A 74 11.94 -11.53 27.30
C ASP A 74 10.76 -10.94 28.07
N LYS A 75 9.60 -11.60 27.95
CA LYS A 75 8.36 -11.19 28.59
C LYS A 75 7.70 -12.42 29.22
N THR A 76 7.40 -12.32 30.51
CA THR A 76 6.71 -13.35 31.28
C THR A 76 5.28 -13.54 30.78
N THR A 77 4.59 -12.42 30.55
CA THR A 77 3.20 -12.38 30.10
C THR A 77 3.10 -11.91 28.65
N ILE A 78 2.37 -12.67 27.83
CA ILE A 78 2.16 -12.34 26.41
C ILE A 78 0.77 -11.73 26.25
N THR A 79 0.73 -10.42 26.05
CA THR A 79 -0.47 -9.61 25.81
C THR A 79 -0.33 -8.86 24.48
N LYS A 80 -1.40 -8.17 24.03
CA LYS A 80 -1.29 -7.26 22.88
C LYS A 80 -0.22 -6.19 23.10
N ARG A 81 -0.10 -5.65 24.32
CA ARG A 81 0.90 -4.65 24.69
C ARG A 81 2.32 -5.21 24.56
N THR A 82 2.59 -6.37 25.15
CA THR A 82 3.97 -6.91 25.15
C THR A 82 4.42 -7.33 23.76
N VAL A 83 3.52 -7.85 22.92
CA VAL A 83 3.80 -8.12 21.50
C VAL A 83 4.20 -6.83 20.76
N SER A 84 3.42 -5.75 20.91
CA SER A 84 3.74 -4.46 20.27
C SER A 84 5.06 -3.89 20.79
N GLU A 85 5.31 -3.97 22.10
CA GLU A 85 6.55 -3.51 22.72
C GLU A 85 7.78 -4.27 22.15
N GLN A 86 7.70 -5.60 22.08
CA GLN A 86 8.76 -6.43 21.51
C GLN A 86 9.01 -6.13 20.03
N ILE A 87 7.97 -5.87 19.24
CA ILE A 87 8.15 -5.48 17.83
C ILE A 87 8.81 -4.10 17.72
N SER A 88 8.38 -3.15 18.54
CA SER A 88 8.93 -1.79 18.58
C SER A 88 10.36 -1.70 19.15
N SER A 89 10.81 -2.69 19.93
CA SER A 89 12.19 -2.71 20.44
C SER A 89 13.23 -3.00 19.36
N ILE A 90 12.81 -3.50 18.19
CA ILE A 90 13.70 -3.74 17.06
C ILE A 90 13.94 -2.43 16.31
N TYR A 91 15.11 -1.83 16.53
CA TYR A 91 15.52 -0.61 15.83
C TYR A 91 16.09 -0.92 14.44
N ASP A 92 15.27 -0.71 13.40
CA ASP A 92 15.60 -0.98 12.00
C ASP A 92 15.13 0.17 11.07
N PRO A 93 15.79 1.34 11.11
CA PRO A 93 15.36 2.52 10.37
C PRO A 93 15.46 2.36 8.85
N LEU A 94 16.37 1.51 8.38
CA LEU A 94 16.60 1.24 6.95
C LEU A 94 15.89 -0.02 6.45
N GLY A 95 15.15 -0.71 7.32
CA GLY A 95 14.35 -1.88 6.96
C GLY A 95 15.17 -3.12 6.59
N TRP A 96 16.43 -3.21 7.01
CA TRP A 96 17.34 -4.33 6.74
C TRP A 96 16.93 -5.64 7.42
N LEU A 97 16.04 -5.59 8.42
CA LEU A 97 15.44 -6.75 9.09
C LEU A 97 14.00 -7.01 8.64
N THR A 98 13.56 -6.39 7.54
CA THR A 98 12.17 -6.51 7.03
C THR A 98 11.69 -7.96 6.93
N ARG A 99 12.50 -8.89 6.39
CA ARG A 99 12.13 -10.31 6.29
C ARG A 99 11.96 -10.98 7.65
N LEU A 100 12.84 -10.68 8.60
CA LEU A 100 12.82 -11.26 9.95
C LEU A 100 11.62 -10.75 10.75
N THR A 101 11.28 -9.47 10.57
CA THR A 101 10.22 -8.80 11.33
C THR A 101 8.83 -8.96 10.69
N LEU A 102 8.72 -9.44 9.44
CA LEU A 102 7.43 -9.56 8.76
C LEU A 102 6.44 -10.46 9.52
N ASN A 103 6.86 -11.68 9.90
CA ASN A 103 5.99 -12.62 10.60
C ASN A 103 5.47 -12.03 11.92
N ALA A 104 6.30 -11.23 12.59
CA ALA A 104 5.93 -10.52 13.80
C ALA A 104 4.85 -9.45 13.55
N LYS A 105 5.03 -8.63 12.51
CA LYS A 105 4.04 -7.63 12.08
C LYS A 105 2.72 -8.28 11.65
N LEU A 106 2.79 -9.41 10.95
CA LEU A 106 1.61 -10.19 10.54
C LEU A 106 0.87 -10.75 11.76
N PHE A 107 1.60 -11.30 12.73
CA PHE A 107 1.01 -11.77 13.98
C PHE A 107 0.32 -10.63 14.74
N GLN A 108 0.97 -9.46 14.87
CA GLN A 108 0.35 -8.29 15.48
C GLN A 108 -0.93 -7.89 14.73
N GLN A 109 -0.90 -7.82 13.40
CA GLN A 109 -2.11 -7.52 12.61
C GLN A 109 -3.22 -8.56 12.83
N ASN A 110 -2.86 -9.85 12.98
CA ASN A 110 -3.83 -10.92 13.21
C ASN A 110 -4.46 -10.83 14.60
N ILE A 111 -3.70 -10.65 15.68
CA ILE A 111 -4.27 -10.55 17.03
C ILE A 111 -5.17 -9.30 17.18
N TRP A 112 -5.01 -8.28 16.35
CA TRP A 112 -5.89 -7.11 16.29
C TRP A 112 -7.28 -7.41 15.72
N LYS A 113 -7.44 -8.52 14.98
CA LYS A 113 -8.75 -9.00 14.52
C LYS A 113 -9.57 -9.63 15.64
N PHE A 114 -8.92 -10.00 16.74
CA PHE A 114 -9.55 -10.57 17.93
C PHE A 114 -9.83 -9.48 18.97
N ASN A 115 -10.85 -9.70 19.81
CA ASN A 115 -11.33 -8.71 20.79
C ASN A 115 -10.55 -8.69 22.12
N TYR A 116 -9.23 -8.99 22.11
CA TYR A 116 -8.41 -8.88 23.32
C TYR A 116 -8.25 -7.42 23.76
N LYS A 117 -8.24 -7.16 25.07
CA LYS A 117 -7.77 -5.89 25.65
C LYS A 117 -6.24 -5.79 25.57
N TRP A 118 -5.68 -4.60 25.83
CA TRP A 118 -4.25 -4.33 25.73
C TRP A 118 -3.39 -5.21 26.66
N ASP A 119 -3.84 -5.35 27.91
CA ASP A 119 -3.13 -6.05 28.99
C ASP A 119 -3.75 -7.42 29.31
N GLU A 120 -4.70 -7.87 28.48
CA GLU A 120 -5.27 -9.21 28.57
C GLU A 120 -4.28 -10.23 27.97
N GLU A 121 -4.10 -11.34 28.69
CA GLU A 121 -3.29 -12.45 28.21
C GLU A 121 -3.88 -13.06 26.94
N LEU A 122 -3.03 -13.30 25.95
CA LEU A 122 -3.45 -13.98 24.73
C LEU A 122 -3.77 -15.45 25.02
N SER A 123 -4.58 -16.07 24.17
CA SER A 123 -4.86 -17.51 24.27
C SER A 123 -3.56 -18.33 24.16
N LYS A 124 -3.51 -19.51 24.81
CA LYS A 124 -2.34 -20.41 24.76
C LYS A 124 -1.86 -20.68 23.32
N ALA A 125 -2.79 -20.80 22.37
CA ALA A 125 -2.47 -20.98 20.95
C ALA A 125 -1.68 -19.79 20.38
N HIS A 126 -2.16 -18.56 20.60
CA HIS A 126 -1.47 -17.34 20.16
C HIS A 126 -0.13 -17.12 20.89
N GLN A 127 -0.06 -17.46 22.18
CA GLN A 127 1.20 -17.41 22.93
C GLN A 127 2.25 -18.35 22.33
N ASN A 128 1.88 -19.59 22.01
CA ASN A 128 2.78 -20.57 21.39
C ASN A 128 3.22 -20.13 19.98
N GLU A 129 2.30 -19.56 19.20
CA GLU A 129 2.64 -19.00 17.89
C GLU A 129 3.62 -17.84 18.00
N TRP A 130 3.41 -16.92 18.95
CA TRP A 130 4.32 -15.81 19.20
C TRP A 130 5.72 -16.29 19.59
N LYS A 131 5.80 -17.23 20.56
CA LYS A 131 7.08 -17.85 20.97
C LYS A 131 7.81 -18.48 19.78
N ARG A 132 7.09 -19.15 18.88
CA ARG A 132 7.66 -19.73 17.64
C ARG A 132 8.18 -18.67 16.67
N ILE A 133 7.52 -17.51 16.57
CA ILE A 133 7.99 -16.39 15.74
C ILE A 133 9.27 -15.80 16.32
N LEU A 134 9.31 -15.58 17.64
CA LEU A 134 10.50 -15.11 18.34
C LEU A 134 11.67 -16.07 18.14
N ALA A 135 11.46 -17.37 18.36
CA ALA A 135 12.51 -18.40 18.23
C ALA A 135 13.17 -18.46 16.83
N ARG A 136 12.49 -17.98 15.77
CA ARG A 136 13.05 -17.97 14.40
C ARG A 136 13.91 -16.76 14.07
N SER A 137 13.75 -15.66 14.81
CA SER A 137 14.35 -14.36 14.47
C SER A 137 15.19 -13.77 15.59
N HIS A 138 14.91 -14.11 16.85
CA HIS A 138 15.64 -13.68 18.02
C HIS A 138 17.11 -14.14 17.95
N GLY A 139 18.03 -13.24 18.32
CA GLY A 139 19.46 -13.51 18.35
C GLY A 139 20.18 -13.28 17.01
N PHE A 140 19.44 -12.97 15.93
CA PHE A 140 20.06 -12.64 14.65
C PHE A 140 20.95 -11.41 14.78
N THR A 141 22.18 -11.51 14.28
CA THR A 141 23.15 -10.42 14.26
C THR A 141 23.89 -10.42 12.93
N LYS A 142 24.09 -9.23 12.35
CA LYS A 142 24.86 -9.07 11.11
C LYS A 142 25.63 -7.75 11.10
N ASN A 143 26.88 -7.81 10.67
CA ASN A 143 27.70 -6.63 10.38
C ASN A 143 27.48 -6.19 8.93
N ILE A 144 27.21 -4.89 8.75
CA ILE A 144 27.04 -4.23 7.45
C ILE A 144 28.12 -3.16 7.32
N ILE A 145 28.72 -3.03 6.15
CA ILE A 145 29.66 -1.95 5.85
C ILE A 145 28.93 -0.61 5.96
N ARG A 146 29.46 0.34 6.75
CA ARG A 146 28.82 1.65 6.95
C ARG A 146 28.92 2.54 5.70
N LYS A 147 30.09 2.51 5.05
CA LYS A 147 30.39 3.35 3.90
C LYS A 147 29.92 2.68 2.62
N VAL A 148 28.85 3.22 2.06
CA VAL A 148 28.37 2.85 0.74
C VAL A 148 29.27 3.52 -0.31
N SER A 149 29.90 2.72 -1.19
CA SER A 149 30.88 3.15 -2.21
C SER A 149 32.27 3.53 -1.67
N SER A 150 33.18 2.55 -1.65
CA SER A 150 34.62 2.75 -1.39
C SER A 150 35.43 3.19 -2.62
N GLY A 151 34.78 3.46 -3.75
CA GLY A 151 35.44 3.90 -5.00
C GLY A 151 35.30 5.40 -5.26
N THR A 152 36.29 5.99 -5.92
CA THR A 152 36.35 7.36 -6.42
C THR A 152 35.00 7.83 -6.95
N ILE A 153 34.62 9.06 -6.57
CA ILE A 153 33.37 9.81 -6.85
C ILE A 153 32.97 9.85 -8.36
N ILE A 154 33.80 9.30 -9.24
CA ILE A 154 33.74 9.40 -10.70
C ILE A 154 32.98 8.22 -11.35
N SER A 155 32.64 7.14 -10.62
CA SER A 155 31.94 5.99 -11.23
C SER A 155 30.42 6.20 -11.35
N THR A 156 29.87 5.87 -12.52
CA THR A 156 28.43 5.97 -12.83
C THR A 156 27.59 5.16 -11.83
N THR A 157 26.98 5.86 -10.87
CA THR A 157 26.13 5.23 -9.86
C THR A 157 24.71 5.11 -10.38
N ARG A 158 24.13 3.92 -10.26
CA ARG A 158 22.73 3.64 -10.60
C ARG A 158 22.02 3.12 -9.37
N LEU A 159 20.73 3.43 -9.24
CA LEU A 159 19.90 2.77 -8.24
C LEU A 159 19.04 1.72 -8.90
N VAL A 160 18.90 0.58 -8.23
CA VAL A 160 18.01 -0.49 -8.65
C VAL A 160 17.03 -0.76 -7.53
N ALA A 161 15.75 -0.53 -7.80
CA ALA A 161 14.67 -0.84 -6.87
C ALA A 161 13.97 -2.11 -7.32
N PHE A 162 13.49 -2.89 -6.36
CA PHE A 162 12.64 -4.05 -6.60
C PHE A 162 11.35 -3.89 -5.80
N ALA A 163 10.25 -4.27 -6.42
CA ALA A 163 8.92 -4.32 -5.81
C ALA A 163 8.43 -5.77 -5.83
N ASP A 164 7.74 -6.16 -4.77
CA ASP A 164 6.97 -7.40 -4.75
C ASP A 164 5.72 -7.24 -3.88
N ALA A 165 4.68 -8.00 -4.20
CA ALA A 165 3.46 -8.02 -3.42
C ALA A 165 2.86 -9.42 -3.27
N SER A 166 2.40 -9.70 -2.06
CA SER A 166 1.57 -10.86 -1.74
C SER A 166 0.28 -10.37 -1.06
N ARG A 167 -0.67 -11.29 -0.82
CA ARG A 167 -1.87 -10.99 -0.01
C ARG A 167 -1.53 -10.52 1.41
N GLN A 168 -0.34 -10.86 1.89
CA GLN A 168 0.09 -10.60 3.27
C GLN A 168 0.91 -9.31 3.38
N ALA A 169 1.72 -8.98 2.38
CA ALA A 169 2.61 -7.83 2.44
C ALA A 169 2.99 -7.32 1.05
N MET A 170 3.20 -6.00 0.96
CA MET A 170 3.90 -5.35 -0.13
C MET A 170 5.29 -4.98 0.35
N THR A 171 6.31 -5.20 -0.46
CA THR A 171 7.68 -4.85 -0.11
C THR A 171 8.38 -4.14 -1.24
N ALA A 172 9.35 -3.33 -0.87
CA ALA A 172 10.29 -2.75 -1.80
C ALA A 172 11.68 -2.67 -1.18
N CYS A 173 12.70 -2.76 -2.02
CA CYS A 173 14.09 -2.54 -1.62
C CYS A 173 14.85 -1.78 -2.70
N VAL A 174 15.85 -1.01 -2.30
CA VAL A 174 16.68 -0.19 -3.19
C VAL A 174 18.15 -0.55 -2.97
N TYR A 175 18.82 -0.90 -4.05
CA TYR A 175 20.24 -1.15 -4.12
C TYR A 175 20.95 0.01 -4.80
N VAL A 176 22.17 0.30 -4.34
CA VAL A 176 23.13 1.04 -5.14
C VAL A 176 23.92 0.06 -6.00
N VAL A 177 24.19 0.45 -7.24
CA VAL A 177 24.99 -0.31 -8.19
C VAL A 177 26.06 0.61 -8.76
N ASN A 178 27.33 0.25 -8.53
CA ASN A 178 28.49 0.95 -9.07
C ASN A 178 29.50 -0.07 -9.62
N ASN A 179 30.67 0.40 -10.06
CA ASN A 179 31.73 -0.48 -10.56
C ASN A 179 32.32 -1.39 -9.46
N GLY A 180 32.21 -0.98 -8.19
CA GLY A 180 32.73 -1.71 -7.03
C GLY A 180 31.80 -2.79 -6.48
N GLY A 181 30.55 -2.86 -6.95
CA GLY A 181 29.60 -3.89 -6.53
C GLY A 181 28.17 -3.37 -6.38
N GLN A 182 27.40 -4.11 -5.58
CA GLN A 182 25.99 -3.86 -5.34
C GLN A 182 25.70 -3.98 -3.84
N GLU A 183 25.05 -2.97 -3.28
CA GLU A 183 24.79 -2.90 -1.84
C GLU A 183 23.35 -2.48 -1.58
N LEU A 184 22.68 -3.16 -0.63
CA LEU A 184 21.32 -2.82 -0.21
C LEU A 184 21.35 -1.55 0.65
N LEU A 185 20.74 -0.48 0.16
CA LEU A 185 20.64 0.77 0.89
C LEU A 185 19.50 0.75 1.90
N VAL A 186 18.31 0.40 1.42
CA VAL A 186 17.07 0.51 2.20
C VAL A 186 16.04 -0.49 1.70
N ALA A 187 15.25 -1.03 2.62
CA ALA A 187 14.09 -1.84 2.33
C ALA A 187 12.88 -1.37 3.15
N LYS A 188 11.68 -1.75 2.71
CA LYS A 188 10.44 -1.37 3.38
C LYS A 188 9.37 -2.43 3.13
N SER A 189 8.70 -2.87 4.18
CA SER A 189 7.45 -3.63 4.09
C SER A 189 6.25 -2.81 4.52
N LYS A 190 5.11 -3.09 3.91
CA LYS A 190 3.80 -2.57 4.29
C LYS A 190 2.76 -3.67 4.21
N LEU A 191 2.00 -3.85 5.28
CA LEU A 191 0.88 -4.80 5.31
C LEU A 191 -0.36 -4.12 4.72
N PRO A 192 -1.17 -4.83 3.93
CA PRO A 192 -2.43 -4.30 3.44
C PRO A 192 -3.41 -4.07 4.60
N PRO A 193 -4.29 -3.05 4.52
CA PRO A 193 -5.37 -2.84 5.47
C PRO A 193 -6.26 -4.09 5.65
N ILE A 194 -6.64 -4.41 6.88
CA ILE A 194 -7.50 -5.56 7.20
C ILE A 194 -8.91 -5.43 6.59
N LYS A 195 -9.43 -4.19 6.52
CA LYS A 195 -10.83 -3.93 6.16
C LYS A 195 -11.12 -4.00 4.66
N ASN A 196 -10.09 -3.99 3.81
CA ASN A 196 -10.27 -3.85 2.36
C ASN A 196 -9.73 -5.09 1.64
N ASN A 197 -10.56 -5.69 0.78
CA ASN A 197 -10.12 -6.75 -0.11
C ASN A 197 -9.43 -6.16 -1.34
N PHE A 198 -8.10 -6.07 -1.28
CA PHE A 198 -7.30 -5.71 -2.44
C PHE A 198 -7.07 -6.94 -3.33
N THR A 199 -7.24 -6.74 -4.64
CA THR A 199 -6.81 -7.74 -5.64
C THR A 199 -5.28 -7.77 -5.71
N ILE A 200 -4.71 -8.90 -6.11
CA ILE A 200 -3.25 -9.05 -6.29
C ILE A 200 -2.68 -7.95 -7.22
N PRO A 201 -3.27 -7.67 -8.41
CA PRO A 201 -2.78 -6.59 -9.27
C PRO A 201 -2.74 -5.21 -8.60
N LYS A 202 -3.71 -4.89 -7.73
CA LYS A 202 -3.71 -3.63 -6.97
C LYS A 202 -2.59 -3.59 -5.92
N LEU A 203 -2.27 -4.73 -5.30
CA LEU A 203 -1.17 -4.81 -4.33
C LEU A 203 0.19 -4.69 -5.03
N GLU A 204 0.35 -5.36 -6.19
CA GLU A 204 1.57 -5.26 -7.02
C GLU A 204 1.79 -3.83 -7.50
N MET A 205 0.72 -3.16 -7.94
CA MET A 205 0.75 -1.73 -8.26
C MET A 205 1.20 -0.88 -7.07
N ASN A 206 0.61 -1.08 -5.89
CA ASN A 206 1.03 -0.36 -4.67
C ASN A 206 2.48 -0.65 -4.27
N ALA A 207 3.00 -1.86 -4.52
CA ALA A 207 4.40 -2.20 -4.29
C ALA A 207 5.32 -1.44 -5.26
N LEU A 208 4.94 -1.31 -6.53
CA LEU A 208 5.65 -0.44 -7.48
C LEU A 208 5.68 1.02 -7.01
N THR A 209 4.57 1.54 -6.46
CA THR A 209 4.56 2.89 -5.86
C THR A 209 5.51 2.99 -4.68
N LEU A 210 5.54 1.96 -3.84
CA LEU A 210 6.41 1.90 -2.67
C LEU A 210 7.88 1.95 -3.11
N ALA A 211 8.25 1.18 -4.13
CA ALA A 211 9.59 1.16 -4.70
C ALA A 211 9.98 2.51 -5.32
N ALA A 212 9.09 3.13 -6.11
CA ALA A 212 9.32 4.44 -6.72
C ALA A 212 9.56 5.53 -5.66
N ARG A 213 8.70 5.58 -4.63
CA ARG A 213 8.86 6.54 -3.51
C ARG A 213 10.13 6.29 -2.71
N LEU A 214 10.47 5.02 -2.49
CA LEU A 214 11.68 4.65 -1.75
C LEU A 214 12.93 5.06 -2.53
N ALA A 215 12.97 4.83 -3.85
CA ALA A 215 14.05 5.26 -4.72
C ALA A 215 14.18 6.79 -4.78
N HIS A 216 13.07 7.52 -4.95
CA HIS A 216 13.05 8.99 -4.95
C HIS A 216 13.61 9.57 -3.64
N ASN A 217 13.14 9.07 -2.49
CA ASN A 217 13.63 9.52 -1.18
C ASN A 217 15.12 9.20 -0.99
N THR A 218 15.58 8.07 -1.53
CA THR A 218 17.00 7.67 -1.48
C THR A 218 17.86 8.65 -2.26
N VAL A 219 17.45 9.02 -3.48
CA VAL A 219 18.15 10.05 -4.30
C VAL A 219 18.24 11.36 -3.54
N ARG A 220 17.11 11.86 -3.03
CA ARG A 220 17.07 13.13 -2.28
C ARG A 220 17.97 13.12 -1.05
N THR A 221 18.06 12.00 -0.35
CA THR A 221 18.88 11.88 0.86
C THR A 221 20.37 11.83 0.53
N LEU A 222 20.72 11.24 -0.62
CA LEU A 222 22.10 10.98 -1.02
C LEU A 222 22.63 11.96 -2.08
N GLU A 223 21.87 12.99 -2.46
CA GLU A 223 22.23 13.89 -3.57
C GLU A 223 23.55 14.63 -3.35
N SER A 224 23.93 14.90 -2.10
CA SER A 224 25.22 15.51 -1.76
C SER A 224 26.41 14.54 -1.79
N GLN A 225 26.15 13.23 -1.83
CA GLN A 225 27.17 12.18 -1.69
C GLN A 225 27.30 11.33 -2.96
N LEU A 226 26.22 11.17 -3.74
CA LEU A 226 26.15 10.28 -4.90
C LEU A 226 25.53 10.99 -6.10
N CYS A 227 26.21 10.93 -7.24
CA CYS A 227 25.66 11.31 -8.53
C CYS A 227 24.92 10.13 -9.16
N VAL A 228 23.61 10.03 -8.94
CA VAL A 228 22.75 8.99 -9.53
C VAL A 228 22.41 9.37 -10.97
N LYS A 229 22.80 8.53 -11.94
CA LYS A 229 22.52 8.77 -13.38
C LYS A 229 21.22 8.13 -13.85
N SER A 230 20.90 6.95 -13.32
CA SER A 230 19.68 6.25 -13.69
C SER A 230 19.14 5.40 -12.54
N ILE A 231 17.85 5.11 -12.64
CA ILE A 231 17.07 4.35 -11.69
C ILE A 231 16.27 3.33 -12.45
N THR A 232 16.37 2.06 -12.04
CA THR A 232 15.57 0.98 -12.63
C THR A 232 14.73 0.36 -11.54
N ILE A 233 13.42 0.30 -11.77
CA ILE A 233 12.44 -0.26 -10.84
C ILE A 233 11.91 -1.55 -11.43
N TYR A 234 12.18 -2.67 -10.77
CA TYR A 234 11.78 -3.99 -11.19
C TYR A 234 10.55 -4.50 -10.44
N SER A 235 9.71 -5.25 -11.15
CA SER A 235 8.58 -6.03 -10.63
C SER A 235 8.49 -7.35 -11.41
N ASP A 236 8.04 -8.41 -10.77
CA ASP A 236 7.73 -9.69 -11.42
C ASP A 236 6.27 -9.79 -11.90
N SER A 237 5.46 -8.77 -11.64
CA SER A 237 4.12 -8.66 -12.19
C SER A 237 4.10 -7.97 -13.54
N GLU A 238 3.98 -8.76 -14.62
CA GLU A 238 3.73 -8.24 -15.96
C GLU A 238 2.40 -7.47 -16.04
N VAL A 239 1.39 -7.86 -15.26
CA VAL A 239 0.08 -7.17 -15.21
C VAL A 239 0.25 -5.75 -14.66
N ALA A 240 0.98 -5.59 -13.55
CA ALA A 240 1.23 -4.28 -12.97
C ALA A 240 2.07 -3.39 -13.90
N LEU A 241 3.06 -3.96 -14.59
CA LEU A 241 3.85 -3.25 -15.59
C LEU A 241 3.03 -2.84 -16.82
N ALA A 242 2.12 -3.71 -17.29
CA ALA A 242 1.21 -3.38 -18.39
C ALA A 242 0.23 -2.25 -18.00
N TRP A 243 -0.28 -2.27 -16.76
CA TRP A 243 -1.11 -1.18 -16.23
C TRP A 243 -0.35 0.13 -16.10
N LEU A 244 0.94 0.07 -15.78
CA LEU A 244 1.82 1.24 -15.75
C LEU A 244 2.10 1.80 -17.15
N ALA A 245 2.20 0.93 -18.16
CA ALA A 245 2.47 1.32 -19.54
C ALA A 245 1.25 1.85 -20.30
N SER A 246 0.04 1.55 -19.84
CA SER A 246 -1.20 1.99 -20.48
C SER A 246 -1.41 3.50 -20.24
N SER A 247 -1.74 4.26 -21.29
CA SER A 247 -2.07 5.70 -21.21
C SER A 247 -3.39 6.00 -20.47
N ASP A 248 -4.19 4.97 -20.18
CA ASP A 248 -5.56 5.08 -19.68
C ASP A 248 -5.67 4.80 -18.17
N ILE A 249 -4.72 5.35 -17.39
CA ILE A 249 -4.58 5.08 -15.95
C ILE A 249 -5.75 5.64 -15.12
N SER A 250 -6.56 6.54 -15.68
CA SER A 250 -7.57 7.30 -14.93
C SER A 250 -8.63 6.45 -14.22
N ASN A 251 -8.93 5.23 -14.71
CA ASN A 251 -10.09 4.46 -14.23
C ASN A 251 -9.79 3.05 -13.67
N LYS A 252 -8.57 2.50 -13.83
CA LYS A 252 -8.31 1.08 -13.48
C LYS A 252 -7.30 0.86 -12.35
N ALA A 253 -6.35 1.78 -12.13
CA ALA A 253 -5.31 1.64 -11.12
C ALA A 253 -5.38 2.80 -10.11
N GLY A 254 -5.85 2.52 -8.89
CA GLY A 254 -5.85 3.52 -7.81
C GLY A 254 -4.46 4.16 -7.63
N VAL A 255 -4.44 5.49 -7.47
CA VAL A 255 -3.34 6.37 -7.02
C VAL A 255 -1.92 5.88 -7.33
N LEU A 256 -1.61 5.57 -8.59
CA LEU A 256 -0.22 5.48 -9.06
C LEU A 256 0.19 6.60 -10.00
N VAL A 257 -0.76 7.31 -10.60
CA VAL A 257 -0.47 8.32 -11.63
C VAL A 257 -0.90 9.73 -11.19
N LYS A 258 -0.89 9.96 -9.88
CA LYS A 258 -0.90 11.34 -9.33
C LYS A 258 0.35 11.65 -8.48
N ASP A 259 1.37 10.80 -8.52
CA ASP A 259 2.72 11.10 -8.04
C ASP A 259 3.62 11.63 -9.19
N THR A 260 3.01 12.15 -10.26
CA THR A 260 3.66 12.81 -11.43
C THR A 260 4.70 13.83 -10.96
N THR A 261 4.38 14.59 -9.92
CA THR A 261 5.27 15.61 -9.33
C THR A 261 6.62 15.08 -8.84
N ARG A 262 6.73 13.81 -8.44
CA ARG A 262 8.00 13.19 -7.98
C ARG A 262 8.82 12.64 -9.14
N HIS A 263 8.13 12.11 -10.15
CA HIS A 263 8.77 11.67 -11.38
C HIS A 263 9.35 12.87 -12.14
N ASP A 264 8.60 13.97 -12.18
CA ASP A 264 9.02 15.24 -12.78
C ASP A 264 10.26 15.83 -12.10
N ASP A 265 10.37 15.76 -10.76
CA ASP A 265 11.57 16.21 -10.04
C ASP A 265 12.82 15.41 -10.44
N MET A 266 12.69 14.10 -10.57
CA MET A 266 13.81 13.22 -10.97
C MET A 266 14.21 13.45 -12.43
N ILE A 267 13.23 13.65 -13.31
CA ILE A 267 13.44 14.01 -14.71
C ILE A 267 14.12 15.38 -14.84
N ARG A 268 13.69 16.38 -14.05
CA ARG A 268 14.32 17.72 -14.03
C ARG A 268 15.79 17.66 -13.61
N LYS A 269 16.15 16.73 -12.73
CA LYS A 269 17.54 16.45 -12.34
C LYS A 269 18.33 15.64 -13.37
N GLY A 270 17.74 15.33 -14.53
CA GLY A 270 18.39 14.56 -15.60
C GLY A 270 18.61 13.09 -15.25
N ILE A 271 17.84 12.54 -14.30
CA ILE A 271 17.93 11.14 -13.88
C ILE A 271 16.97 10.31 -14.72
N GLU A 272 17.49 9.32 -15.43
CA GLU A 272 16.66 8.41 -16.22
C GLU A 272 15.94 7.39 -15.32
N VAL A 273 14.62 7.29 -15.40
CA VAL A 273 13.83 6.33 -14.63
C VAL A 273 13.21 5.30 -15.57
N LYS A 274 13.49 4.02 -15.31
CA LYS A 274 13.02 2.88 -16.11
C LYS A 274 12.24 1.91 -15.25
N PHE A 275 11.22 1.29 -15.82
CA PHE A 275 10.51 0.17 -15.23
C PHE A 275 10.80 -1.10 -16.02
N GLY A 276 10.95 -2.23 -15.33
CA GLY A 276 11.32 -3.48 -15.97
C GLY A 276 10.71 -4.69 -15.30
N HIS A 277 10.54 -5.74 -16.10
CA HIS A 277 10.18 -7.05 -15.56
C HIS A 277 11.42 -7.79 -15.04
N VAL A 278 11.29 -8.47 -13.90
CA VAL A 278 12.28 -9.40 -13.33
C VAL A 278 11.60 -10.73 -13.02
N ASN A 279 12.29 -11.85 -13.18
CA ASN A 279 11.73 -13.13 -12.73
C ASN A 279 11.62 -13.15 -11.20
N THR A 280 10.54 -13.72 -10.64
CA THR A 280 10.32 -13.89 -9.19
C THR A 280 11.53 -14.48 -8.45
N ASP A 281 12.22 -15.47 -9.03
CA ASP A 281 13.40 -16.11 -8.41
C ASP A 281 14.60 -15.16 -8.28
N LEU A 282 14.62 -14.10 -9.10
CA LEU A 282 15.64 -13.06 -9.11
C LEU A 282 15.16 -11.77 -8.43
N ASN A 283 13.94 -11.75 -7.88
CA ASN A 283 13.36 -10.61 -7.21
C ASN A 283 13.70 -10.65 -5.70
N PRO A 284 14.66 -9.86 -5.18
CA PRO A 284 15.00 -9.86 -3.76
C PRO A 284 13.84 -9.40 -2.86
N ALA A 285 12.89 -8.61 -3.39
CA ALA A 285 11.70 -8.21 -2.65
C ALA A 285 10.76 -9.40 -2.37
N TYR A 286 10.77 -10.44 -3.21
CA TYR A 286 9.96 -11.64 -3.04
C TYR A 286 10.20 -12.34 -1.70
N CYS A 287 11.46 -12.49 -1.30
CA CYS A 287 11.79 -13.09 -0.01
C CYS A 287 11.21 -12.29 1.17
N ALA A 288 11.12 -10.97 1.03
CA ALA A 288 10.63 -10.08 2.07
C ALA A 288 9.09 -10.13 2.21
N THR A 289 8.33 -10.44 1.15
CA THR A 289 6.85 -10.59 1.24
C THR A 289 6.42 -11.93 1.83
N ARG A 290 7.32 -12.92 1.85
CA ARG A 290 7.10 -14.27 2.41
C ARG A 290 7.58 -14.40 3.86
N GLY A 291 8.51 -13.56 4.29
CA GLY A 291 9.07 -13.62 5.64
C GLY A 291 9.92 -14.87 5.87
N LEU A 292 9.86 -15.41 7.09
CA LEU A 292 10.55 -16.65 7.48
C LEU A 292 9.60 -17.85 7.37
N GLU A 293 9.22 -18.21 6.15
CA GLU A 293 8.51 -19.45 5.85
C GLU A 293 9.42 -20.70 6.00
N ARG A 294 8.80 -21.87 6.21
CA ARG A 294 9.47 -23.16 6.46
C ARG A 294 10.02 -23.72 5.12
N ARG A 295 11.17 -23.17 4.67
CA ARG A 295 11.94 -23.48 3.43
C ARG A 295 11.27 -23.04 2.11
N PRO A 296 12.07 -22.46 1.20
CA PRO A 296 12.62 -23.28 0.12
C PRO A 296 14.14 -23.52 0.27
N ARG A 297 14.64 -24.46 -0.53
CA ARG A 297 15.98 -25.05 -0.54
C ARG A 297 17.12 -24.02 -0.47
N ASN A 298 18.15 -24.35 0.32
CA ASN A 298 19.52 -23.82 0.25
C ASN A 298 19.75 -22.31 0.44
N THR A 299 18.73 -21.56 0.78
CA THR A 299 18.88 -20.13 1.05
C THR A 299 19.30 -19.91 2.51
N SER A 300 20.57 -19.57 2.75
CA SER A 300 21.01 -19.08 4.06
C SER A 300 20.05 -18.00 4.56
N MET A 301 19.81 -17.94 5.87
CA MET A 301 18.78 -17.10 6.55
C MET A 301 18.80 -15.59 6.18
N VAL A 302 19.81 -15.17 5.40
CA VAL A 302 20.28 -13.80 5.16
C VAL A 302 20.28 -13.43 3.66
N GLU A 303 19.93 -14.34 2.75
CA GLU A 303 20.20 -14.12 1.32
C GLU A 303 19.59 -12.86 0.72
N TRP A 304 18.39 -12.44 1.13
CA TRP A 304 17.77 -11.19 0.64
C TRP A 304 18.54 -9.92 1.02
N THR A 305 19.33 -9.93 2.10
CA THR A 305 20.04 -8.72 2.57
C THR A 305 21.31 -8.44 1.74
N PHE A 306 21.81 -9.43 1.00
CA PHE A 306 23.10 -9.34 0.28
C PHE A 306 23.17 -10.19 -0.99
N VAL A 307 22.07 -10.38 -1.72
CA VAL A 307 22.17 -10.96 -3.07
C VAL A 307 23.04 -10.01 -3.89
N HIS A 308 24.29 -10.43 -4.09
CA HIS A 308 25.13 -9.95 -5.17
C HIS A 308 24.38 -10.32 -6.45
N CYS A 309 23.60 -9.39 -6.98
CA CYS A 309 22.86 -9.59 -8.21
C CYS A 309 23.86 -9.45 -9.38
N LYS A 310 24.79 -10.41 -9.48
CA LYS A 310 25.75 -10.55 -10.60
C LYS A 310 25.05 -10.57 -11.96
N GLN A 311 23.74 -10.78 -11.98
CA GLN A 311 22.90 -10.89 -13.16
C GLN A 311 22.17 -9.60 -13.54
N LEU A 312 22.21 -8.50 -12.77
CA LEU A 312 21.47 -7.26 -13.08
C LEU A 312 21.74 -6.66 -14.46
N ARG A 313 22.88 -7.01 -15.09
CA ARG A 313 23.19 -6.60 -16.49
C ARG A 313 22.38 -7.38 -17.54
N SER A 314 21.76 -8.52 -17.21
CA SER A 314 21.14 -9.44 -18.16
C SER A 314 19.69 -9.85 -17.83
N VAL A 315 19.05 -9.32 -16.77
CA VAL A 315 17.71 -9.81 -16.33
C VAL A 315 16.53 -9.12 -17.03
N ALA A 316 16.72 -7.95 -17.62
CA ALA A 316 15.59 -7.19 -18.16
C ALA A 316 15.14 -7.76 -19.51
N ARG A 317 14.03 -8.53 -19.51
CA ARG A 317 13.42 -9.01 -20.77
C ARG A 317 12.65 -7.91 -21.52
N ARG A 318 12.17 -6.88 -20.82
CA ARG A 318 11.55 -5.67 -21.40
C ARG A 318 11.76 -4.50 -20.43
N LEU A 319 12.45 -3.45 -20.89
CA LEU A 319 12.51 -2.17 -20.19
C LEU A 319 11.46 -1.27 -20.82
N ILE A 320 10.51 -0.80 -20.02
CA ILE A 320 9.62 0.28 -20.40
C ILE A 320 10.33 1.56 -19.93
N LEU A 321 10.76 2.36 -20.89
CA LEU A 321 11.13 3.75 -20.63
C LEU A 321 9.86 4.47 -20.18
N ALA A 322 9.96 5.22 -19.09
CA ALA A 322 8.97 6.26 -18.82
C ALA A 322 9.22 7.38 -19.85
N ASP A 323 8.82 7.17 -21.11
CA ASP A 323 9.12 8.12 -22.18
C ASP A 323 8.10 9.26 -22.25
N ARG A 324 8.62 10.44 -22.57
CA ARG A 324 8.03 11.78 -22.51
C ARG A 324 6.90 12.06 -23.52
N LYS A 325 6.48 11.10 -24.36
CA LYS A 325 5.73 11.39 -25.61
C LYS A 325 4.37 10.72 -25.77
N SER A 326 3.85 9.99 -24.79
CA SER A 326 2.55 9.29 -24.92
C SER A 326 1.34 10.12 -24.47
N PHE A 327 1.48 11.44 -24.28
CA PHE A 327 0.39 12.32 -23.85
C PHE A 327 -0.20 13.21 -24.94
N ASP A 328 0.50 13.40 -26.07
CA ASP A 328 -0.02 14.15 -27.21
C ASP A 328 0.07 13.24 -28.45
N GLU A 329 -1.04 13.10 -29.17
CA GLU A 329 -1.26 12.22 -30.33
C GLU A 329 -1.64 10.76 -30.00
N VAL A 330 -2.93 10.54 -29.75
CA VAL A 330 -3.56 9.26 -30.10
C VAL A 330 -4.49 9.51 -31.28
N GLY A 331 -3.93 9.31 -32.47
CA GLY A 331 -4.70 8.96 -33.66
C GLY A 331 -5.50 7.70 -33.41
N GLN A 332 -6.68 7.66 -34.02
CA GLN A 332 -7.59 6.52 -34.04
C GLN A 332 -6.84 5.22 -34.33
N VAL A 333 -6.85 4.28 -33.37
CA VAL A 333 -6.53 2.89 -33.65
C VAL A 333 -7.60 2.02 -33.01
N GLU A 334 -8.17 1.15 -33.83
CA GLU A 334 -9.36 0.35 -33.63
C GLU A 334 -9.36 -0.42 -32.30
N MET A 335 -10.45 -0.24 -31.56
CA MET A 335 -10.83 -1.12 -30.46
C MET A 335 -11.11 -2.53 -31.02
N GLN A 336 -10.18 -3.47 -30.82
CA GLN A 336 -10.60 -4.85 -30.66
C GLN A 336 -11.45 -4.92 -29.39
N ARG A 337 -12.76 -5.07 -29.61
CA ARG A 337 -13.78 -5.37 -28.59
C ARG A 337 -13.35 -6.62 -27.83
N ASN A 338 -12.63 -6.45 -26.74
CA ASN A 338 -12.52 -7.47 -25.72
C ASN A 338 -13.89 -7.58 -25.05
N ILE A 339 -14.69 -8.51 -25.57
CA ILE A 339 -15.85 -9.08 -24.90
C ILE A 339 -15.37 -9.47 -23.50
N MET A 340 -15.80 -8.70 -22.52
CA MET A 340 -15.65 -9.03 -21.12
C MET A 340 -16.46 -10.31 -20.92
N HIS A 341 -15.81 -11.47 -20.96
CA HIS A 341 -16.30 -12.63 -20.26
C HIS A 341 -16.25 -12.28 -18.77
N THR A 342 -17.30 -11.62 -18.29
CA THR A 342 -17.72 -11.72 -16.90
C THR A 342 -17.88 -13.21 -16.65
N THR A 343 -16.88 -13.81 -16.00
CA THR A 343 -17.14 -14.98 -15.20
C THR A 343 -18.21 -14.54 -14.22
N ALA A 344 -19.44 -14.96 -14.48
CA ALA A 344 -20.52 -14.88 -13.53
C ALA A 344 -20.01 -15.57 -12.27
N ALA A 345 -19.53 -14.77 -11.32
CA ALA A 345 -19.59 -15.17 -9.94
C ALA A 345 -21.09 -15.33 -9.67
N ASN A 346 -21.57 -16.58 -9.75
CA ASN A 346 -22.81 -17.01 -9.11
C ASN A 346 -22.62 -16.93 -7.59
N GLN A 347 -22.25 -15.77 -7.08
CA GLN A 347 -22.67 -15.35 -5.76
C GLN A 347 -24.01 -14.69 -5.99
N GLN A 348 -25.08 -15.31 -5.51
CA GLN A 348 -26.34 -14.63 -5.28
C GLN A 348 -26.03 -13.46 -4.33
N ASP A 349 -25.64 -12.32 -4.89
CA ASP A 349 -25.57 -11.05 -4.18
C ASP A 349 -27.02 -10.74 -3.78
N SER A 350 -27.38 -11.16 -2.56
CA SER A 350 -28.64 -10.73 -1.98
C SER A 350 -28.62 -9.21 -1.94
N VAL A 351 -29.55 -8.58 -2.66
CA VAL A 351 -29.82 -7.14 -2.54
C VAL A 351 -29.91 -6.83 -1.04
N LYS A 352 -29.07 -5.90 -0.56
CA LYS A 352 -29.09 -5.44 0.84
C LYS A 352 -29.90 -4.17 0.93
N GLU A 353 -30.55 -3.94 2.07
CA GLU A 353 -31.19 -2.65 2.33
C GLU A 353 -30.18 -1.51 2.20
N ILE A 354 -30.56 -0.47 1.45
CA ILE A 354 -29.71 0.71 1.22
C ILE A 354 -29.81 1.70 2.40
N LEU A 355 -30.95 1.72 3.09
CA LEU A 355 -31.20 2.59 4.25
C LEU A 355 -31.20 1.81 5.55
N ASN A 356 -30.62 2.39 6.60
CA ASN A 356 -30.81 1.91 7.96
C ASN A 356 -32.07 2.55 8.56
N TRP A 357 -33.20 1.85 8.49
CA TRP A 357 -34.51 2.34 8.93
C TRP A 357 -34.55 2.80 10.39
N LYS A 358 -33.67 2.30 11.27
CA LYS A 358 -33.58 2.73 12.68
C LYS A 358 -33.18 4.19 12.86
N ARG A 359 -32.65 4.84 11.82
CA ARG A 359 -32.23 6.26 11.84
C ARG A 359 -33.32 7.22 11.40
N TYR A 360 -34.48 6.73 10.98
CA TYR A 360 -35.55 7.52 10.39
C TYR A 360 -36.80 7.44 11.27
N SER A 361 -37.32 8.59 11.71
CA SER A 361 -38.53 8.68 12.53
C SER A 361 -39.83 8.59 11.73
N SER A 362 -39.79 8.78 10.41
CA SER A 362 -40.93 8.62 9.50
C SER A 362 -40.50 8.27 8.08
N VAL A 363 -41.39 7.62 7.32
CA VAL A 363 -41.20 7.35 5.89
C VAL A 363 -41.02 8.64 5.10
N ASN A 364 -41.76 9.70 5.46
CA ASN A 364 -41.64 11.01 4.82
C ASN A 364 -40.25 11.63 5.00
N HIS A 365 -39.61 11.45 6.15
CA HIS A 365 -38.22 11.86 6.36
C HIS A 365 -37.27 11.05 5.48
N ALA A 366 -37.45 9.73 5.40
CA ALA A 366 -36.65 8.85 4.55
C ALA A 366 -36.76 9.20 3.06
N VAL A 367 -37.99 9.43 2.56
CA VAL A 367 -38.25 9.88 1.19
C VAL A 367 -37.55 11.20 0.91
N SER A 368 -37.60 12.17 1.83
CA SER A 368 -36.94 13.47 1.65
C SER A 368 -35.43 13.31 1.49
N VAL A 369 -34.79 12.56 2.38
CA VAL A 369 -33.34 12.29 2.30
C VAL A 369 -32.99 11.54 1.02
N PHE A 370 -33.80 10.55 0.63
CA PHE A 370 -33.56 9.76 -0.56
C PHE A 370 -33.75 10.58 -1.85
N SER A 371 -34.70 11.52 -1.89
CA SER A 371 -34.85 12.46 -3.02
C SER A 371 -33.60 13.32 -3.23
N TYR A 372 -32.98 13.83 -2.16
CA TYR A 372 -31.71 14.55 -2.27
C TYR A 372 -30.56 13.64 -2.73
N ALA A 373 -30.52 12.39 -2.28
CA ALA A 373 -29.54 11.41 -2.74
C ALA A 373 -29.68 11.13 -4.25
N LEU A 374 -30.91 11.00 -4.76
CA LEU A 374 -31.17 10.82 -6.20
C LEU A 374 -30.78 12.06 -7.02
N ARG A 375 -30.98 13.27 -6.51
CA ARG A 375 -30.49 14.50 -7.16
C ARG A 375 -28.97 14.51 -7.26
N TRP A 376 -28.29 14.17 -6.17
CA TRP A 376 -26.83 14.06 -6.15
C TRP A 376 -26.33 13.00 -7.14
N LEU A 377 -26.97 11.83 -7.19
CA LEU A 377 -26.64 10.77 -8.15
C LEU A 377 -26.84 11.23 -9.59
N ASN A 378 -27.93 11.94 -9.90
CA ASN A 378 -28.16 12.47 -11.24
C ASN A 378 -27.05 13.46 -11.67
N ARG A 379 -26.54 14.29 -10.75
CA ARG A 379 -25.41 15.20 -11.02
C ARG A 379 -24.09 14.48 -11.29
N ILE A 380 -23.92 13.27 -10.75
CA ILE A 380 -22.76 12.41 -11.05
C ILE A 380 -22.95 11.76 -12.40
N ILE A 381 -24.13 11.19 -12.64
CA ILE A 381 -24.48 10.47 -13.87
C ILE A 381 -24.43 11.39 -15.09
N SER A 382 -24.79 12.68 -14.94
CA SER A 382 -24.67 13.66 -16.03
C SER A 382 -23.23 13.92 -16.49
N ARG A 383 -22.22 13.52 -15.69
CA ARG A 383 -20.78 13.64 -16.00
C ARG A 383 -20.17 12.35 -16.55
N VAL A 384 -20.96 11.29 -16.68
CA VAL A 384 -20.54 9.97 -17.19
C VAL A 384 -20.66 9.94 -18.72
N GLN A 385 -19.91 9.05 -19.39
CA GLN A 385 -20.00 8.84 -20.84
C GLN A 385 -21.45 8.56 -21.29
N PRO A 386 -21.88 9.07 -22.47
CA PRO A 386 -23.28 9.00 -22.92
C PRO A 386 -23.87 7.59 -22.90
N ASP A 387 -23.15 6.59 -23.41
CA ASP A 387 -23.66 5.22 -23.52
C ASP A 387 -23.93 4.58 -22.14
N LEU A 388 -23.04 4.82 -21.17
CA LEU A 388 -23.22 4.32 -19.81
C LEU A 388 -24.31 5.11 -19.07
N ARG A 389 -24.40 6.42 -19.30
CA ARG A 389 -25.49 7.24 -18.76
C ARG A 389 -26.84 6.73 -19.26
N ASP A 390 -26.96 6.47 -20.55
CA ASP A 390 -28.22 6.04 -21.17
C ASP A 390 -28.60 4.62 -20.69
N SER A 391 -27.61 3.71 -20.57
CA SER A 391 -27.82 2.38 -19.96
C SER A 391 -28.30 2.45 -18.50
N ILE A 392 -27.72 3.34 -17.67
CA ILE A 392 -28.15 3.53 -16.28
C ILE A 392 -29.58 4.08 -16.22
N LEU A 393 -29.90 5.05 -17.06
CA LEU A 393 -31.22 5.66 -17.11
C LEU A 393 -32.29 4.71 -17.67
N GLU A 394 -31.93 3.74 -18.50
CA GLU A 394 -32.83 2.65 -18.90
C GLU A 394 -33.18 1.72 -17.74
N HIS A 395 -32.21 1.40 -16.88
CA HIS A 395 -32.43 0.49 -15.74
C HIS A 395 -33.08 1.18 -14.52
N ILE A 396 -32.84 2.47 -14.34
CA ILE A 396 -33.35 3.27 -13.22
C ILE A 396 -34.12 4.47 -13.77
N LEU A 397 -35.34 4.19 -14.23
CA LEU A 397 -36.24 5.19 -14.83
C LEU A 397 -36.47 6.40 -13.91
N GLN A 398 -36.51 6.15 -12.59
CA GLN A 398 -36.72 7.17 -11.57
C GLN A 398 -35.57 8.17 -11.45
N LEU A 399 -34.43 8.01 -12.15
CA LEU A 399 -33.37 9.02 -12.20
C LEU A 399 -33.55 10.02 -13.34
N LYS A 400 -34.51 9.81 -14.24
CA LYS A 400 -34.76 10.70 -15.38
C LYS A 400 -35.34 12.03 -14.90
N LYS A 401 -34.67 13.14 -15.26
CA LYS A 401 -35.05 14.54 -15.00
C LYS A 401 -35.12 14.89 -13.50
N ARG A 402 -34.20 15.76 -13.07
CA ARG A 402 -34.15 16.32 -11.72
C ARG A 402 -34.00 17.82 -11.79
N HIS A 403 -34.68 18.53 -10.89
CA HIS A 403 -34.65 19.98 -10.81
C HIS A 403 -33.63 20.43 -9.77
N ASP A 404 -33.04 21.62 -9.98
CA ASP A 404 -32.06 22.22 -9.07
C ASP A 404 -32.71 23.14 -8.01
N ASP A 405 -34.03 23.01 -7.79
CA ASP A 405 -34.77 23.78 -6.78
C ASP A 405 -34.30 23.47 -5.35
N GLU A 406 -34.51 24.40 -4.41
CA GLU A 406 -34.11 24.25 -3.01
C GLU A 406 -34.72 23.01 -2.32
N LEU A 407 -35.96 22.65 -2.70
CA LEU A 407 -36.71 21.50 -2.17
C LEU A 407 -37.02 20.48 -3.28
N PRO A 408 -37.03 19.16 -2.97
CA PRO A 408 -37.52 18.12 -3.87
C PRO A 408 -38.97 18.32 -4.27
N THR A 409 -39.22 18.34 -5.58
CA THR A 409 -40.56 18.44 -6.16
C THR A 409 -41.40 17.20 -5.84
N VAL A 410 -42.73 17.32 -5.96
CA VAL A 410 -43.65 16.19 -5.72
C VAL A 410 -43.33 14.96 -6.60
N PRO A 411 -43.01 15.10 -7.91
CA PRO A 411 -42.55 13.97 -8.72
C PRO A 411 -41.26 13.32 -8.20
N GLU A 412 -40.26 14.10 -7.79
CA GLU A 412 -38.99 13.56 -7.25
C GLU A 412 -39.17 12.81 -5.93
N ARG A 413 -40.14 13.23 -5.12
CA ARG A 413 -40.53 12.52 -3.89
C ARG A 413 -41.27 11.22 -4.21
N ARG A 414 -42.15 11.23 -5.22
CA ARG A 414 -42.85 10.03 -5.69
C ARG A 414 -41.87 9.00 -6.27
N ASP A 415 -40.89 9.45 -7.05
CA ASP A 415 -39.82 8.61 -7.59
C ASP A 415 -38.94 7.99 -6.50
N ALA A 416 -38.58 8.79 -5.50
CA ALA A 416 -37.81 8.32 -4.35
C ALA A 416 -38.58 7.25 -3.56
N LEU A 417 -39.87 7.48 -3.28
CA LEU A 417 -40.73 6.50 -2.63
C LEU A 417 -40.84 5.21 -3.46
N THR A 418 -41.01 5.34 -4.78
CA THR A 418 -41.10 4.20 -5.70
C THR A 418 -39.84 3.34 -5.66
N LEU A 419 -38.66 3.94 -5.71
CA LEU A 419 -37.39 3.20 -5.60
C LEU A 419 -37.22 2.54 -4.23
N LEU A 420 -37.58 3.22 -3.15
CA LEU A 420 -37.49 2.66 -1.80
C LEU A 420 -38.39 1.43 -1.63
N ILE A 421 -39.61 1.48 -2.15
CA ILE A 421 -40.53 0.33 -2.16
C ILE A 421 -39.95 -0.80 -3.01
N ARG A 422 -39.43 -0.50 -4.21
CA ARG A 422 -38.82 -1.50 -5.10
C ARG A 422 -37.67 -2.24 -4.42
N ILE A 423 -36.76 -1.50 -3.78
CA ILE A 423 -35.63 -2.08 -3.03
C ILE A 423 -36.15 -2.93 -1.87
N TYR A 424 -37.13 -2.43 -1.11
CA TYR A 424 -37.71 -3.17 0.00
C TYR A 424 -38.34 -4.50 -0.46
N GLN A 425 -39.06 -4.49 -1.58
CA GLN A 425 -39.66 -5.69 -2.17
C GLN A 425 -38.59 -6.70 -2.63
N GLN A 426 -37.50 -6.26 -3.26
CA GLN A 426 -36.40 -7.14 -3.65
C GLN A 426 -35.69 -7.79 -2.45
N VAL A 427 -35.59 -7.08 -1.32
CA VAL A 427 -34.93 -7.60 -0.11
C VAL A 427 -35.84 -8.56 0.66
N HIS A 428 -37.11 -8.19 0.87
CA HIS A 428 -37.99 -8.83 1.86
C HIS A 428 -39.14 -9.64 1.26
N VAL A 429 -39.57 -9.29 0.05
CA VAL A 429 -40.78 -9.84 -0.56
C VAL A 429 -40.45 -10.98 -1.54
N GLU A 430 -39.43 -10.83 -2.38
CA GLU A 430 -39.00 -11.89 -3.32
C GLU A 430 -38.56 -13.21 -2.65
N LYS A 431 -38.20 -13.18 -1.36
CA LYS A 431 -37.81 -14.38 -0.60
C LYS A 431 -38.96 -15.09 0.14
N ASN A 432 -40.12 -14.46 0.28
CA ASN A 432 -41.13 -14.87 1.27
C ASN A 432 -42.59 -14.98 0.75
N ILE A 433 -42.87 -14.75 -0.54
CA ILE A 433 -44.23 -14.96 -1.06
C ILE A 433 -44.41 -16.44 -1.45
N GLU A 434 -45.23 -17.18 -0.70
CA GLU A 434 -45.92 -18.38 -1.19
C GLU A 434 -47.23 -17.96 -1.87
N PRO A 435 -47.30 -17.86 -3.22
CA PRO A 435 -48.48 -17.33 -3.91
C PRO A 435 -49.74 -18.17 -3.67
N SER A 436 -49.55 -19.44 -3.30
CA SER A 436 -50.58 -20.45 -3.07
C SER A 436 -51.41 -20.22 -1.80
N LYS A 437 -50.91 -19.46 -0.81
CA LYS A 437 -51.56 -19.37 0.51
C LYS A 437 -52.67 -18.30 0.61
N TYR A 438 -52.68 -17.31 -0.28
CA TYR A 438 -53.56 -16.12 -0.16
C TYR A 438 -54.40 -15.78 -1.41
N ARG A 439 -54.41 -16.64 -2.45
CA ARG A 439 -55.09 -16.37 -3.76
C ARG A 439 -54.72 -14.99 -4.36
N LEU A 440 -53.51 -14.52 -4.10
CA LEU A 440 -53.00 -13.27 -4.66
C LEU A 440 -52.46 -13.53 -6.06
N ILE A 441 -52.72 -12.62 -6.99
CA ILE A 441 -52.15 -12.64 -8.34
C ILE A 441 -51.11 -11.50 -8.40
N PRO A 442 -49.88 -11.72 -7.89
CA PRO A 442 -48.82 -10.73 -7.97
C PRO A 442 -48.36 -10.54 -9.40
N PHE A 443 -48.04 -9.31 -9.76
CA PHE A 443 -47.40 -8.96 -11.03
C PHE A 443 -46.51 -7.74 -10.83
N GLN A 444 -45.54 -7.55 -11.71
CA GLN A 444 -44.66 -6.39 -11.69
C GLN A 444 -45.22 -5.28 -12.59
N ASP A 445 -45.30 -4.06 -12.09
CA ASP A 445 -45.72 -2.89 -12.86
C ASP A 445 -44.58 -2.29 -13.70
N THR A 446 -44.88 -1.24 -14.47
CA THR A 446 -43.91 -0.53 -15.34
C THR A 446 -42.80 0.17 -14.55
N ASN A 447 -43.00 0.42 -13.26
CA ASN A 447 -42.00 0.99 -12.36
C ASN A 447 -41.15 -0.07 -11.66
N GLY A 448 -41.44 -1.35 -11.91
CA GLY A 448 -40.76 -2.48 -11.30
C GLY A 448 -41.29 -2.86 -9.91
N LEU A 449 -42.45 -2.35 -9.50
CA LEU A 449 -43.08 -2.67 -8.22
C LEU A 449 -43.94 -3.93 -8.30
N ILE A 450 -43.92 -4.75 -7.27
CA ILE A 450 -44.83 -5.89 -7.12
C ILE A 450 -46.17 -5.38 -6.62
N ARG A 451 -47.23 -5.62 -7.41
CA ARG A 451 -48.62 -5.28 -7.10
C ARG A 451 -49.49 -6.52 -7.18
N CYS A 452 -50.67 -6.46 -6.57
CA CYS A 452 -51.66 -7.53 -6.66
C CYS A 452 -52.87 -7.14 -7.49
N ARG A 453 -53.32 -8.05 -8.36
CA ARG A 453 -54.61 -7.90 -9.03
C ARG A 453 -55.73 -8.34 -8.09
N GLY A 454 -56.64 -7.43 -7.77
CA GLY A 454 -57.82 -7.68 -6.94
C GLY A 454 -59.13 -7.77 -7.73
N ARG A 455 -60.24 -7.83 -6.99
CA ARG A 455 -61.62 -7.87 -7.53
C ARG A 455 -62.04 -6.58 -8.24
N LEU A 456 -61.33 -5.48 -8.00
CA LEU A 456 -61.62 -4.15 -8.55
C LEU A 456 -61.07 -3.91 -9.97
N ARG A 457 -60.56 -4.95 -10.64
CA ARG A 457 -59.92 -4.82 -11.97
C ARG A 457 -60.84 -4.20 -13.04
N ASN A 458 -62.15 -4.40 -12.91
CA ASN A 458 -63.17 -3.88 -13.84
C ASN A 458 -63.83 -2.57 -13.34
N SER A 459 -63.33 -1.97 -12.26
CA SER A 459 -63.86 -0.69 -11.76
C SER A 459 -63.35 0.49 -12.61
N GLU A 460 -63.97 1.66 -12.47
CA GLU A 460 -63.50 2.91 -13.09
C GLU A 460 -62.44 3.64 -12.25
N LEU A 461 -61.99 3.05 -11.13
CA LEU A 461 -61.00 3.66 -10.23
C LEU A 461 -59.61 3.78 -10.90
N SER A 462 -58.73 4.59 -10.32
CA SER A 462 -57.33 4.69 -10.78
C SER A 462 -56.59 3.36 -10.61
N ASP A 463 -55.54 3.14 -11.40
CA ASP A 463 -54.74 1.91 -11.33
C ASP A 463 -54.11 1.70 -9.95
N GLU A 464 -53.74 2.78 -9.26
CA GLU A 464 -53.24 2.74 -7.88
C GLU A 464 -54.27 2.15 -6.89
N CYS A 465 -55.56 2.41 -7.10
CA CYS A 465 -56.66 1.86 -6.30
C CYS A 465 -57.05 0.44 -6.72
N LYS A 466 -56.95 0.13 -8.02
CA LYS A 466 -57.26 -1.20 -8.58
C LYS A 466 -56.22 -2.25 -8.22
N GLN A 467 -54.95 -1.83 -8.11
CA GLN A 467 -53.78 -2.69 -8.07
C GLN A 467 -52.87 -2.26 -6.90
N PRO A 468 -53.21 -2.64 -5.66
CA PRO A 468 -52.42 -2.26 -4.49
C PRO A 468 -50.99 -2.82 -4.56
N ILE A 469 -50.04 -2.04 -4.05
CA ILE A 469 -48.64 -2.45 -3.86
C ILE A 469 -48.59 -3.48 -2.73
N LEU A 470 -47.86 -4.56 -2.95
CA LEU A 470 -47.69 -5.64 -1.97
C LEU A 470 -46.54 -5.39 -1.00
#